data_AF-A0A5N6VW15-F1
#
_entry.id   AF-A0A5N6VW15-F1
#
_cell.length_a   1.000
_cell.length_b   1.000
_cell.length_c   1.000
_cell.angle_alpha   90.00
_cell.angle_beta   90.00
_cell.angle_gamma   90.00
#
_symmetry.space_group_name_H-M   'P 1'
#
loop_
_entity.id
_entity.type
_entity.pdbx_description
1 polymer ?
#
loop_
_entity_poly.entity_id
_entity_poly.type
_entity_poly.pdbx_seq_one_letter_code
_entity_poly.pdbx_strand_id
1 'polypeptide(L)'
;MESPIASTPPPTSFEDFVFNPRQQVGAEIFRRGLVVEFLLRGLIRRGPDGSTGGWQLPQKGEAQESEIDGISPLHLAKQIAYPPTYQILGSQDDLFEVAHAVGLGECLNNQGIPHKEHIVDEAYHAFDIGANPGDDIHLNVMRPAVDWIAGVTNNHPKLEVPI
;
A
#
# COMPACT_ATOMS: atom_id res chain seq x y z
N MET A 1 26.36 -12.46 -5.74
CA MET A 1 25.51 -11.81 -4.72
C MET A 1 24.40 -12.81 -4.46
N GLU A 2 24.41 -13.52 -3.32
CA GLU A 2 23.35 -14.47 -3.00
C GLU A 2 22.08 -13.68 -2.70
N SER A 3 21.01 -13.94 -3.45
CA SER A 3 19.70 -13.37 -3.15
C SER A 3 19.30 -13.79 -1.73
N PRO A 4 18.74 -12.89 -0.90
CA PRO A 4 18.26 -13.27 0.41
C PRO A 4 17.15 -14.32 0.22
N ILE A 5 17.48 -15.58 0.52
CA ILE A 5 16.50 -16.66 0.55
C ILE A 5 15.62 -16.37 1.76
N ALA A 6 14.34 -16.06 1.52
CA ALA A 6 13.38 -15.98 2.60
C ALA A 6 13.45 -17.30 3.39
N SER A 7 13.75 -17.20 4.69
CA SER A 7 13.91 -18.38 5.56
C SER A 7 12.64 -19.22 5.69
N THR A 8 11.48 -18.66 5.31
CA THR A 8 10.24 -19.40 5.15
C THR A 8 10.01 -19.70 3.66
N PRO A 9 9.88 -20.97 3.26
CA PRO A 9 9.53 -21.31 1.89
C PRO A 9 8.14 -20.74 1.52
N PRO A 10 7.89 -20.48 0.23
CA PRO A 10 6.56 -20.09 -0.23
C PRO A 10 5.52 -21.15 0.15
N PRO A 11 4.28 -20.75 0.46
CA PRO A 11 3.22 -21.71 0.73
C PRO A 11 2.95 -22.58 -0.51
N THR A 12 2.80 -23.89 -0.31
CA THR A 12 2.57 -24.88 -1.38
C THR A 12 1.10 -25.24 -1.58
N SER A 13 0.24 -24.78 -0.68
CA SER A 13 -1.20 -24.98 -0.71
C SER A 13 -1.94 -23.78 -0.12
N PHE A 14 -3.24 -23.69 -0.37
CA PHE A 14 -4.10 -22.67 0.25
C PHE A 14 -4.12 -22.80 1.78
N GLU A 15 -4.12 -24.03 2.29
CA GLU A 15 -4.09 -24.30 3.73
C GLU A 15 -2.77 -23.79 4.35
N ASP A 16 -1.63 -24.06 3.70
CA ASP A 16 -0.32 -23.54 4.14
C ASP A 16 -0.28 -22.01 4.10
N PHE A 17 -0.97 -21.38 3.14
CA PHE A 17 -1.08 -19.93 3.05
C PHE A 17 -1.88 -19.38 4.23
N VAL A 18 -3.10 -19.88 4.46
CA VAL A 18 -4.02 -19.38 5.50
C VAL A 18 -3.44 -19.55 6.90
N PHE A 19 -2.80 -20.68 7.18
CA PHE A 19 -2.21 -20.95 8.50
C PHE A 19 -0.77 -20.46 8.64
N ASN A 20 -0.23 -19.74 7.64
CA ASN A 20 1.09 -19.12 7.74
C ASN A 20 1.10 -18.05 8.84
N PRO A 21 2.09 -18.03 9.75
CA PRO A 21 2.20 -17.00 10.78
C PRO A 21 2.14 -15.56 10.27
N ARG A 22 2.65 -15.27 9.06
CA ARG A 22 2.59 -13.93 8.47
C ARG A 22 1.15 -13.52 8.14
N GLN A 23 0.35 -14.45 7.61
CA GLN A 23 -1.06 -14.18 7.31
C GLN A 23 -1.86 -13.98 8.61
N GLN A 24 -1.56 -14.77 9.64
CA GLN A 24 -2.20 -14.60 10.95
C GLN A 24 -1.87 -13.25 11.59
N VAL A 25 -0.63 -12.78 11.49
CA VAL A 25 -0.25 -11.43 11.96
C VAL A 25 -1.00 -10.35 11.18
N GLY A 26 -1.03 -10.45 9.85
CA GLY A 26 -1.78 -9.52 9.00
C GLY A 26 -3.27 -9.47 9.37
N ALA A 27 -3.91 -10.64 9.43
CA ALA A 27 -5.31 -10.76 9.82
C ALA A 27 -5.58 -10.14 11.19
N GLU A 28 -4.69 -10.34 12.16
CA GLU A 28 -4.84 -9.78 13.51
C GLU A 28 -4.69 -8.25 13.54
N ILE A 29 -3.78 -7.68 12.73
CA ILE A 29 -3.62 -6.23 12.58
C ILE A 29 -4.92 -5.60 12.05
N PHE A 30 -5.49 -6.17 10.98
CA PHE A 30 -6.75 -5.69 10.41
C PHE A 30 -7.92 -5.89 11.37
N ARG A 31 -8.07 -7.08 11.96
CA ARG A 31 -9.15 -7.41 12.90
C ARG A 31 -9.18 -6.49 14.12
N ARG A 32 -8.01 -6.06 14.61
CA ARG A 32 -7.90 -5.11 15.74
C ARG A 32 -7.91 -3.64 15.32
N GLY A 33 -7.89 -3.35 14.01
CA GLY A 33 -7.81 -2.00 13.47
C GLY A 33 -6.54 -1.28 13.91
N LEU A 34 -5.38 -1.95 13.77
CA LEU A 34 -4.05 -1.48 14.20
C LEU A 34 -3.15 -1.07 13.04
N VAL A 35 -3.70 -0.90 11.84
CA VAL A 35 -2.90 -0.68 10.61
C VAL A 35 -1.97 0.52 10.80
N VAL A 36 -2.49 1.64 11.29
CA VAL A 36 -1.72 2.88 11.45
C VAL A 36 -0.64 2.74 12.52
N GLU A 37 -0.98 2.20 13.69
CA GLU A 37 -0.01 1.99 14.77
C GLU A 37 1.08 1.00 14.35
N PHE A 38 0.72 -0.05 13.61
CA PHE A 38 1.67 -1.02 13.08
C PHE A 38 2.59 -0.41 12.03
N LEU A 39 2.08 0.44 11.12
CA LEU A 39 2.92 1.15 10.15
C LEU A 39 3.91 2.10 10.85
N LEU A 40 3.51 2.74 11.95
CA LEU A 40 4.35 3.68 12.68
C LEU A 40 5.38 3.04 13.62
N ARG A 41 5.07 1.85 14.16
CA ARG A 41 5.89 1.22 15.23
C ARG A 41 6.46 -0.13 14.86
N GLY A 42 5.91 -0.81 13.86
CA GLY A 42 6.16 -2.22 13.61
C GLY A 42 5.78 -3.10 14.82
N LEU A 43 6.50 -4.21 14.99
CA LEU A 43 6.41 -5.00 16.22
C LEU A 43 7.18 -4.32 17.35
N ILE A 44 6.60 -4.31 18.54
CA ILE A 44 7.20 -3.70 19.73
C ILE A 44 7.69 -4.78 20.71
N ARG A 45 8.78 -4.50 21.42
CA ARG A 45 9.21 -5.32 22.57
C ARG A 45 8.91 -4.53 23.84
N ARG A 46 7.79 -4.82 24.49
CA ARG A 46 7.43 -4.21 25.79
C ARG A 46 7.07 -5.28 26.81
N GLY A 47 7.88 -5.38 27.86
CA GLY A 47 7.47 -5.92 29.16
C GLY A 47 6.89 -4.80 30.04
N PRO A 48 5.97 -5.08 30.98
CA PRO A 48 5.42 -4.10 31.92
C PRO A 48 6.47 -3.41 32.82
N ASP A 49 7.67 -3.98 32.89
CA ASP A 49 8.83 -3.59 33.69
C ASP A 49 9.97 -2.97 32.84
N GLY A 50 9.75 -2.75 31.55
CA GLY A 50 10.81 -2.35 30.62
C GLY A 50 11.71 -3.50 30.15
N SER A 51 11.40 -4.75 30.50
CA SER A 51 12.12 -5.91 29.98
C SER A 51 11.81 -6.17 28.50
N THR A 52 12.78 -6.73 27.77
CA THR A 52 12.61 -7.13 26.37
C THR A 52 11.93 -8.50 26.30
N GLY A 53 10.61 -8.51 26.47
CA GLY A 53 9.78 -9.69 26.20
C GLY A 53 9.74 -10.06 24.71
N GLY A 54 8.86 -11.02 24.38
CA GLY A 54 8.54 -11.40 23.00
C GLY A 54 8.00 -10.22 22.18
N TRP A 55 8.05 -10.34 20.84
CA TRP A 55 7.47 -9.35 19.93
C TRP A 55 5.95 -9.29 20.09
N GLN A 56 5.41 -8.07 20.20
CA GLN A 56 3.98 -7.82 20.36
C GLN A 56 3.50 -6.80 19.33
N LEU A 57 2.20 -6.86 19.03
CA LEU A 57 1.53 -5.81 18.26
C LEU A 57 1.38 -4.54 19.12
N PRO A 58 1.43 -3.34 18.50
CA PRO A 58 1.14 -2.11 19.20
C PRO A 58 -0.31 -2.07 19.70
N GLN A 59 -0.58 -1.15 20.63
CA GLN A 59 -1.93 -0.92 21.12
C GLN A 59 -2.63 0.16 20.29
N LYS A 60 -3.96 0.03 20.15
CA LYS A 60 -4.77 1.01 19.44
C LYS A 60 -4.73 2.35 20.18
N GLY A 61 -4.54 3.45 19.44
CA GLY A 61 -4.45 4.79 19.99
C GLY A 61 -3.07 5.17 20.55
N GLU A 62 -2.03 4.35 20.35
CA GLU A 62 -0.66 4.72 20.71
C GLU A 62 -0.01 5.72 19.72
N ALA A 63 -0.58 5.88 18.53
CA ALA A 63 -0.15 6.85 17.54
C ALA A 63 -0.78 8.22 17.79
N GLN A 64 0.03 9.28 17.80
CA GLN A 64 -0.47 10.65 17.84
C GLN A 64 -0.91 11.12 16.46
N GLU A 65 -1.90 11.99 16.37
CA GLU A 65 -2.43 12.53 15.11
C GLU A 65 -1.33 13.11 14.21
N SER A 66 -0.37 13.85 14.77
CA SER A 66 0.77 14.41 14.02
C SER A 66 1.67 13.34 13.40
N GLU A 67 1.78 12.17 14.02
CA GLU A 67 2.54 11.04 13.48
C GLU A 67 1.79 10.36 12.34
N ILE A 68 0.46 10.25 12.48
CA ILE A 68 -0.44 9.74 11.44
C ILE A 68 -0.36 10.66 10.22
N ASP A 69 -0.44 11.98 10.43
CA ASP A 69 -0.31 12.98 9.37
C ASP A 69 1.07 12.92 8.70
N GLY A 70 2.12 12.64 9.47
CA GLY A 70 3.49 12.47 8.98
C GLY A 70 3.68 11.29 8.01
N ILE A 71 2.78 10.31 8.02
CA ILE A 71 2.80 9.17 7.08
C ILE A 71 1.61 9.14 6.12
N SER A 72 0.61 10.01 6.31
CA SER A 72 -0.59 10.04 5.48
C SER A 72 -0.30 10.66 4.12
N PRO A 73 -0.52 9.95 3.00
CA PRO A 73 -0.27 10.51 1.68
C PRO A 73 -1.04 11.80 1.39
N LEU A 74 -2.27 11.92 1.91
CA LEU A 74 -3.11 13.11 1.79
C LEU A 74 -2.51 14.33 2.50
N HIS A 75 -1.91 14.12 3.69
CA HIS A 75 -1.24 15.20 4.42
C HIS A 75 0.11 15.54 3.80
N LEU A 76 0.85 14.52 3.37
CA LEU A 76 2.13 14.72 2.69
C LEU A 76 1.98 15.45 1.36
N ALA A 77 0.88 15.23 0.63
CA ALA A 77 0.57 15.96 -0.61
C ALA A 77 0.46 17.48 -0.42
N LYS A 78 0.25 17.96 0.82
CA LYS A 78 0.26 19.40 1.13
C LYS A 78 1.67 19.97 1.35
N GLN A 79 2.66 19.10 1.52
CA GLN A 79 4.01 19.47 1.98
C GLN A 79 5.10 19.13 0.96
N ILE A 80 4.92 18.06 0.18
CA ILE A 80 5.88 17.58 -0.81
C ILE A 80 5.20 17.39 -2.16
N ALA A 81 5.97 17.61 -3.23
CA ALA A 81 5.51 17.33 -4.59
C ALA A 81 5.55 15.82 -4.84
N TYR A 82 4.43 15.27 -5.28
CA TYR A 82 4.34 13.88 -5.70
C TYR A 82 4.85 13.69 -7.13
N PRO A 83 5.35 12.50 -7.50
CA PRO A 83 5.55 12.16 -8.90
C PRO A 83 4.19 11.99 -9.60
N PRO A 84 4.16 12.00 -10.95
CA PRO A 84 2.99 11.55 -11.68
C PRO A 84 2.52 10.18 -11.18
N THR A 85 1.22 10.07 -10.88
CA THR A 85 0.68 8.93 -10.13
C THR A 85 -0.50 8.31 -10.87
N TYR A 86 -0.45 7.00 -11.09
CA TYR A 86 -1.58 6.23 -11.60
C TYR A 86 -2.09 5.31 -10.49
N GLN A 87 -3.37 5.41 -10.16
CA GLN A 87 -4.02 4.65 -9.09
C GLN A 87 -4.95 3.60 -9.69
N ILE A 88 -4.86 2.35 -9.24
CA ILE A 88 -5.74 1.26 -9.64
C ILE A 88 -6.46 0.76 -8.39
N LEU A 89 -7.78 0.67 -8.43
CA LEU A 89 -8.58 0.15 -7.33
C LEU A 89 -9.78 -0.63 -7.86
N GLY A 90 -10.19 -1.67 -7.15
CA GLY A 90 -11.45 -2.36 -7.45
C GLY A 90 -12.65 -1.60 -6.89
N SER A 91 -13.79 -1.61 -7.59
CA SER A 91 -15.00 -0.93 -7.12
C SER A 91 -15.69 -1.63 -5.95
N GLN A 92 -15.33 -2.88 -5.67
CA GLN A 92 -15.81 -3.69 -4.55
C GLN A 92 -14.69 -4.08 -3.59
N ASP A 93 -13.59 -3.31 -3.55
CA ASP A 93 -12.51 -3.55 -2.58
C ASP A 93 -13.05 -3.48 -1.15
N ASP A 94 -12.89 -4.57 -0.42
CA ASP A 94 -13.43 -4.80 0.93
C ASP A 94 -12.45 -4.35 2.04
N LEU A 95 -11.24 -3.93 1.67
CA LEU A 95 -10.22 -3.42 2.58
C LEU A 95 -10.01 -1.90 2.44
N PHE A 96 -10.18 -1.35 1.23
CA PHE A 96 -9.94 0.06 0.93
C PHE A 96 -11.09 0.69 0.16
N GLU A 97 -11.48 1.89 0.58
CA GLU A 97 -12.55 2.64 -0.08
C GLU A 97 -12.06 3.39 -1.32
N VAL A 98 -12.89 3.45 -2.37
CA VAL A 98 -12.67 4.29 -3.56
C VAL A 98 -12.40 5.75 -3.20
N ALA A 99 -13.00 6.24 -2.12
CA ALA A 99 -12.79 7.58 -1.60
C ALA A 99 -11.30 7.88 -1.29
N HIS A 100 -10.50 6.87 -0.94
CA HIS A 100 -9.07 7.05 -0.70
C HIS A 100 -8.33 7.46 -1.98
N ALA A 101 -8.61 6.79 -3.11
CA ALA A 101 -7.99 7.11 -4.39
C ALA A 101 -8.45 8.49 -4.91
N VAL A 102 -9.75 8.77 -4.79
CA VAL A 102 -10.33 10.07 -5.20
C VAL A 102 -9.75 11.22 -4.38
N GLY A 103 -9.67 11.07 -3.05
CA GLY A 103 -9.12 12.12 -2.18
C GLY A 103 -7.64 12.42 -2.47
N LEU A 104 -6.84 11.40 -2.79
CA LEU A 104 -5.46 11.64 -3.22
C LEU A 104 -5.41 12.32 -4.59
N GLY A 105 -6.26 11.90 -5.53
CA GLY A 105 -6.37 12.51 -6.86
C GLY A 105 -6.67 14.02 -6.77
N GLU A 106 -7.61 14.42 -5.92
CA GLU A 106 -7.89 15.85 -5.67
C GLU A 106 -6.66 16.59 -5.11
N CYS A 107 -5.91 15.98 -4.20
CA CYS A 107 -4.67 16.58 -3.66
C CYS A 107 -3.59 16.73 -4.73
N LEU A 108 -3.46 15.77 -5.65
CA LEU A 108 -2.50 15.82 -6.76
C LEU A 108 -2.91 16.87 -7.80
N ASN A 109 -4.20 16.95 -8.12
CA ASN A 109 -4.74 17.97 -9.01
C ASN A 109 -4.48 19.39 -8.49
N ASN A 110 -4.64 19.61 -7.18
CA ASN A 110 -4.34 20.90 -6.54
C ASN A 110 -2.85 21.29 -6.62
N GLN A 111 -1.95 20.33 -6.78
CA GLN A 111 -0.52 20.55 -7.01
C GLN A 111 -0.17 20.70 -8.50
N GLY A 112 -1.12 20.46 -9.41
CA GLY A 112 -0.84 20.38 -10.85
C GLY A 112 -0.02 19.15 -11.23
N ILE A 113 -0.01 18.10 -10.40
CA ILE A 113 0.67 16.84 -10.70
C ILE A 113 -0.23 15.99 -11.61
N PRO A 114 0.26 15.49 -12.75
CA PRO A 114 -0.50 14.57 -13.57
C PRO A 114 -0.87 13.33 -12.75
N HIS A 115 -2.16 12.97 -12.77
CA HIS A 115 -2.64 11.77 -12.11
C HIS A 115 -3.75 11.12 -12.93
N LYS A 116 -4.04 9.86 -12.60
CA LYS A 116 -5.20 9.13 -13.13
C LYS A 116 -5.65 8.04 -12.18
N GLU A 117 -6.95 7.98 -11.93
CA GLU A 117 -7.61 6.89 -11.23
C GLU A 117 -8.22 5.92 -12.25
N HIS A 118 -8.04 4.62 -12.01
CA HIS A 118 -8.68 3.55 -12.76
C HIS A 118 -9.42 2.64 -11.79
N ILE A 119 -10.74 2.85 -11.71
CA ILE A 119 -11.63 2.03 -10.91
C ILE A 119 -12.08 0.86 -11.78
N VAL A 120 -11.72 -0.36 -11.36
CA VAL A 120 -12.07 -1.60 -12.05
C VAL A 120 -13.39 -2.10 -11.51
N ASP A 121 -14.40 -2.18 -12.39
CA ASP A 121 -15.75 -2.59 -12.00
C ASP A 121 -15.79 -4.04 -11.50
N GLU A 122 -16.60 -4.27 -10.47
CA GLU A 122 -16.85 -5.58 -9.84
C GLU A 122 -15.59 -6.27 -9.26
N ALA A 123 -14.48 -5.55 -9.16
CA ALA A 123 -13.23 -6.07 -8.64
C ALA A 123 -13.09 -5.85 -7.13
N TYR A 124 -12.66 -6.90 -6.43
CA TYR A 124 -12.37 -6.92 -4.99
C TYR A 124 -10.90 -6.61 -4.70
N HIS A 125 -10.52 -6.59 -3.42
CA HIS A 125 -9.12 -6.42 -3.04
C HIS A 125 -8.22 -7.49 -3.67
N ALA A 126 -7.04 -7.06 -4.15
CA ALA A 126 -6.04 -7.93 -4.78
C ALA A 126 -6.57 -8.79 -5.95
N PHE A 127 -7.54 -8.28 -6.72
CA PHE A 127 -8.09 -8.95 -7.91
C PHE A 127 -7.03 -9.34 -8.96
N ASP A 128 -5.85 -8.74 -8.90
CA ASP A 128 -4.75 -8.90 -9.84
C ASP A 128 -3.71 -9.97 -9.44
N ILE A 129 -3.77 -10.54 -8.23
CA ILE A 129 -2.74 -11.43 -7.68
C ILE A 129 -2.46 -12.68 -8.53
N GLY A 130 -3.45 -13.12 -9.32
CA GLY A 130 -3.36 -14.28 -10.21
C GLY A 130 -3.24 -13.96 -11.70
N ALA A 131 -3.10 -12.67 -12.07
CA ALA A 131 -3.08 -12.26 -13.47
C ALA A 131 -1.78 -12.70 -14.18
N ASN A 132 -1.90 -13.25 -15.39
CA ASN A 132 -0.75 -13.61 -16.21
C ASN A 132 -0.55 -12.63 -17.37
N PRO A 133 0.68 -12.56 -17.93
CA PRO A 133 0.92 -11.85 -19.18
C PRO A 133 0.01 -12.37 -20.29
N GLY A 134 -0.85 -11.50 -20.78
CA GLY A 134 -1.80 -11.75 -21.87
C GLY A 134 -3.25 -11.88 -21.40
N ASP A 135 -3.48 -12.02 -20.10
CA ASP A 135 -4.83 -12.06 -19.54
C ASP A 135 -5.50 -10.67 -19.54
N ASP A 136 -6.80 -10.65 -19.29
CA ASP A 136 -7.62 -9.43 -19.33
C ASP A 136 -7.10 -8.35 -18.37
N ILE A 137 -6.81 -8.71 -17.11
CA ILE A 137 -6.23 -7.77 -16.13
C ILE A 137 -4.89 -7.21 -16.61
N HIS A 138 -4.04 -8.03 -17.22
CA HIS A 138 -2.77 -7.55 -17.76
C HIS A 138 -3.01 -6.56 -18.91
N LEU A 139 -3.86 -6.90 -19.87
CA LEU A 139 -4.05 -6.11 -21.10
C LEU A 139 -4.87 -4.85 -20.88
N ASN A 140 -5.88 -4.89 -20.02
CA ASN A 140 -6.88 -3.83 -19.89
C ASN A 140 -6.74 -3.01 -18.60
N VAL A 141 -6.02 -3.51 -17.58
CA VAL A 141 -5.82 -2.78 -16.32
C VAL A 141 -4.36 -2.35 -16.16
N MET A 142 -3.42 -3.29 -16.21
CA MET A 142 -2.01 -3.03 -15.92
C MET A 142 -1.28 -2.32 -17.07
N ARG A 143 -1.41 -2.83 -18.29
CA ARG A 143 -0.72 -2.24 -19.46
C ARG A 143 -1.11 -0.76 -19.68
N PRO A 144 -2.38 -0.35 -19.63
CA PRO A 144 -2.74 1.06 -19.78
C PRO A 144 -2.13 1.97 -18.70
N ALA A 145 -1.96 1.47 -17.47
CA ALA A 145 -1.29 2.22 -16.41
C ALA A 145 0.20 2.46 -16.73
N VAL A 146 0.89 1.42 -17.20
CA VAL A 146 2.30 1.50 -17.62
C VAL A 146 2.46 2.44 -18.82
N ASP A 147 1.61 2.29 -19.84
CA ASP A 147 1.64 3.14 -21.04
C ASP A 147 1.41 4.61 -20.69
N TRP A 148 0.49 4.90 -19.75
CA TRP A 148 0.26 6.26 -19.25
C TRP A 148 1.48 6.82 -18.51
N ILE A 149 2.06 6.06 -17.58
CA ILE A 149 3.25 6.49 -16.83
C ILE A 149 4.42 6.75 -17.78
N ALA A 150 4.66 5.86 -18.75
CA ALA A 150 5.69 6.04 -19.77
C ALA A 150 5.43 7.29 -20.62
N GLY A 151 4.18 7.54 -21.02
CA GLY A 151 3.79 8.73 -21.77
C GLY A 151 4.03 10.02 -20.99
N VAL A 152 3.67 10.06 -19.71
CA VAL A 152 3.84 11.26 -18.87
C VAL A 152 5.31 11.52 -18.57
N THR A 153 6.08 10.49 -18.23
CA THR A 153 7.51 10.62 -17.89
C THR A 153 8.38 11.00 -19.08
N ASN A 154 8.05 10.55 -20.29
CA ASN A 154 8.78 10.95 -21.50
C ASN A 154 8.48 12.38 -21.95
N ASN A 155 7.37 12.97 -21.51
CA ASN A 155 6.93 14.32 -21.89
C ASN A 155 7.10 15.36 -20.77
N HIS A 156 7.44 14.95 -19.55
CA HIS A 156 7.73 15.87 -18.45
C HIS A 156 9.22 16.23 -18.40
N PRO A 157 9.57 17.53 -18.21
CA PRO A 157 10.94 17.88 -17.85
C PRO A 157 11.31 17.14 -16.56
N LYS A 158 12.49 16.50 -16.55
CA LYS A 158 12.98 15.75 -15.40
C LYS A 158 12.88 16.64 -14.16
N LEU A 159 12.09 16.21 -13.17
CA LEU A 159 12.10 16.82 -11.85
C LEU A 159 13.52 16.65 -11.29
N GLU A 160 14.27 17.74 -11.18
CA GLU A 160 15.51 17.76 -10.42
C GLU A 160 15.14 17.55 -8.95
N VAL A 161 15.30 16.33 -8.47
CA VAL A 161 15.21 16.03 -7.04
C VAL A 161 16.49 16.58 -6.41
N PRO A 162 16.41 17.57 -5.49
CA PRO A 162 17.59 17.96 -4.73
C PRO A 162 17.97 16.78 -3.83
N ILE A 163 19.21 16.31 -3.98
CA ILE A 163 19.83 15.34 -3.07
C ILE A 163 20.27 16.07 -1.80
#